data_AF-A0ABD1RM60-F1
#
_entry.id   AF-A0ABD1RM60-F1
#
_cell.length_a   1.000
_cell.length_b   1.000
_cell.length_c   1.000
_cell.angle_alpha   90.00
_cell.angle_beta   90.00
_cell.angle_gamma   90.00
#
_symmetry.space_group_name_H-M   'P 1'
#
loop_
_entity.id
_entity.type
_entity.pdbx_description
1 polymer ?
#
loop_
_entity_poly.entity_id
_entity_poly.type
_entity_poly.pdbx_seq_one_letter_code
_entity_poly.pdbx_strand_id
1 'polypeptide(L)'
;MFKCWFGATPCCHGVEGITGQYKFGRMSGWCVALLGVAKLVLGLDSSLVKILDQFPIGVLGVFLLFAGIELAMCSRDMNSKEESIVMLICMLFHLLAQVQHLNFFVALLYICFL
;
A
#
# COMPACT_ATOMS: atom_id res chain seq x y z
N MET A 1 -11.83 0.67 -11.50
CA MET A 1 -13.27 0.84 -11.24
C MET A 1 -14.06 -0.47 -11.34
N PHE A 2 -13.84 -1.34 -12.33
CA PHE A 2 -14.61 -2.60 -12.46
C PHE A 2 -14.60 -3.51 -11.21
N LYS A 3 -13.49 -3.55 -10.46
CA LYS A 3 -13.35 -4.41 -9.26
C LYS A 3 -14.27 -4.03 -8.08
N CYS A 4 -14.71 -2.76 -7.98
CA CYS A 4 -15.53 -2.31 -6.84
C CYS A 4 -16.95 -2.89 -6.88
N TRP A 5 -17.46 -3.24 -8.07
CA TRP A 5 -18.73 -3.96 -8.22
C TRP A 5 -18.71 -5.35 -7.58
N PHE A 6 -17.51 -5.93 -7.41
CA PHE A 6 -17.31 -7.23 -6.77
C PHE A 6 -16.86 -7.09 -5.29
N GLY A 7 -17.10 -5.94 -4.66
CA GLY A 7 -16.78 -5.70 -3.25
C GLY A 7 -15.29 -5.46 -2.97
N ALA A 8 -14.47 -5.22 -3.99
CA ALA A 8 -13.05 -4.91 -3.80
C ALA A 8 -12.84 -3.46 -3.33
N THR A 9 -11.95 -3.27 -2.36
CA THR A 9 -11.52 -1.95 -1.90
C THR A 9 -10.74 -1.19 -2.98
N PRO A 10 -10.80 0.16 -3.01
CA PRO A 10 -9.98 0.95 -3.92
C PRO A 10 -8.49 0.67 -3.63
N CYS A 11 -7.76 0.28 -4.67
CA CYS A 11 -6.35 -0.07 -4.56
C CYS A 11 -5.50 0.88 -5.40
N CYS A 12 -4.39 1.35 -4.85
CA CYS A 12 -3.32 2.03 -5.58
C CYS A 12 -2.28 1.01 -6.10
N HIS A 13 -1.29 1.50 -6.85
CA HIS A 13 -0.16 0.70 -7.31
C HIS A 13 0.73 0.36 -6.09
N GLY A 14 0.40 -0.71 -5.36
CA GLY A 14 1.11 -1.08 -4.13
C GLY A 14 2.59 -1.36 -4.41
N VAL A 15 3.46 -0.43 -3.98
CA VAL A 15 4.89 -0.41 -4.35
C VAL A 15 5.66 -1.55 -3.70
N GLU A 16 5.44 -1.82 -2.42
CA GLU A 16 6.20 -2.81 -1.63
C GLU A 16 6.10 -4.23 -2.19
N GLY A 17 4.90 -4.64 -2.59
CA GLY A 17 4.66 -5.96 -3.17
C GLY A 17 5.38 -6.15 -4.50
N ILE A 18 5.46 -5.08 -5.30
CA ILE A 18 6.10 -5.10 -6.62
C ILE A 18 7.62 -5.06 -6.47
N THR A 19 8.15 -4.23 -5.57
CA THR A 19 9.57 -4.20 -5.20
C THR A 19 10.05 -5.56 -4.69
N GLY A 20 9.24 -6.26 -3.91
CA GLY A 20 9.51 -7.64 -3.51
C GLY A 20 9.68 -8.57 -4.72
N GLN A 21 8.77 -8.52 -5.69
CA GLN A 21 8.89 -9.32 -6.92
C GLN A 21 10.16 -8.99 -7.71
N TYR A 22 10.53 -7.70 -7.80
CA TYR A 22 11.77 -7.26 -8.41
C TYR A 22 13.01 -7.79 -7.68
N LYS A 23 13.04 -7.75 -6.33
CA LYS A 23 14.14 -8.32 -5.52
C LYS A 23 14.27 -9.83 -5.64
N PHE A 24 13.16 -10.54 -5.86
CA PHE A 24 13.16 -11.98 -6.17
C PHE A 24 13.50 -12.30 -7.64
N GLY A 25 13.99 -11.32 -8.41
CA GLY A 25 14.51 -11.54 -9.76
C GLY A 25 13.46 -11.63 -10.86
N ARG A 26 12.21 -11.19 -10.62
CA ARG A 26 11.15 -11.19 -11.65
C ARG A 26 10.96 -9.81 -12.26
N MET A 27 11.14 -9.72 -13.58
CA MET A 27 11.03 -8.48 -14.36
C MET A 27 9.80 -8.42 -15.28
N SER A 28 8.81 -9.31 -15.10
CA SER A 28 7.62 -9.40 -15.97
C SER A 28 6.29 -9.18 -15.24
N GLY A 29 5.37 -8.44 -15.87
CA GLY A 29 4.02 -8.19 -15.33
C GLY A 29 3.15 -9.45 -15.18
N TRP A 30 3.48 -10.51 -15.92
CA TRP A 30 2.83 -11.82 -15.81
C TRP A 30 2.98 -12.43 -14.42
N CYS A 31 4.09 -12.14 -13.74
CA CYS A 31 4.31 -12.64 -12.39
C CYS A 31 3.34 -12.03 -11.36
N VAL A 32 2.99 -10.76 -11.54
CA VAL A 32 2.00 -10.08 -10.71
C VAL A 32 0.60 -10.64 -10.99
N ALA A 33 0.28 -10.93 -12.26
CA ALA A 33 -0.98 -11.57 -12.64
C ALA A 33 -1.13 -12.97 -12.02
N LEU A 34 -0.08 -13.81 -12.10
CA LEU A 34 -0.06 -15.15 -11.50
C LEU A 34 -0.20 -15.10 -9.97
N LEU A 35 0.47 -14.16 -9.31
CA LEU A 35 0.31 -13.94 -7.86
C LEU A 35 -1.14 -13.57 -7.51
N GLY A 36 -1.77 -12.72 -8.32
CA GLY A 36 -3.18 -12.34 -8.16
C GLY A 36 -4.13 -13.52 -8.31
N VAL A 37 -3.92 -14.37 -9.33
CA VAL A 37 -4.71 -15.59 -9.54
C VAL A 37 -4.50 -16.58 -8.40
N ALA A 38 -3.25 -16.78 -7.96
CA ALA A 38 -2.95 -17.65 -6.83
C ALA A 38 -3.70 -17.18 -5.57
N LYS A 39 -3.68 -15.87 -5.26
CA LYS A 39 -4.42 -15.33 -4.10
C LYS A 39 -5.94 -15.51 -4.23
N LEU A 40 -6.49 -15.44 -5.43
CA LEU A 40 -7.90 -15.73 -5.69
C LEU A 40 -8.23 -17.21 -5.41
N VAL A 41 -7.41 -18.13 -5.90
CA VAL A 41 -7.59 -19.58 -5.69
C VAL A 41 -7.49 -19.91 -4.20
N LEU A 42 -6.51 -19.35 -3.50
CA LEU A 42 -6.36 -19.53 -2.04
C LEU A 42 -7.54 -18.94 -1.26
N GLY A 43 -8.15 -17.85 -1.73
CA GLY A 43 -9.30 -17.22 -1.09
C GLY A 43 -10.62 -17.98 -1.27
N LEU A 44 -10.72 -18.85 -2.27
CA LEU A 44 -11.89 -19.71 -2.50
C LEU A 44 -11.87 -20.98 -1.63
N ASP A 45 -10.69 -21.42 -1.18
CA ASP A 45 -10.55 -22.59 -0.32
C ASP A 45 -10.72 -22.25 1.17
N SER A 46 -11.82 -22.74 1.76
CA SER A 46 -12.14 -22.58 3.18
C SER A 46 -11.12 -23.21 4.14
N SER A 47 -10.33 -24.21 3.71
CA SER A 47 -9.34 -24.87 4.57
C SER A 47 -8.11 -23.99 4.80
N LEU A 48 -7.67 -23.29 3.76
CA LEU A 48 -6.54 -22.35 3.83
C LEU A 48 -6.90 -21.05 4.55
N VAL A 49 -8.15 -20.58 4.41
CA VAL A 49 -8.64 -19.40 5.13
C VAL A 49 -8.56 -19.61 6.66
N LYS A 50 -8.87 -20.81 7.16
CA LYS A 50 -8.73 -21.13 8.60
C LYS A 50 -7.30 -21.04 9.10
N ILE A 51 -6.32 -21.39 8.26
CA ILE A 51 -4.90 -21.30 8.59
C ILE A 51 -4.44 -19.83 8.57
N LEU A 52 -4.94 -19.03 7.61
CA LEU A 52 -4.69 -17.59 7.56
C LEU A 52 -5.29 -16.84 8.77
N ASP A 53 -6.40 -17.31 9.31
CA ASP A 53 -7.03 -16.71 10.49
C ASP A 53 -6.22 -16.95 11.78
N GLN A 54 -5.42 -18.02 11.81
CA GLN A 54 -4.48 -18.30 12.91
C GLN A 54 -3.19 -17.46 12.83
N PHE A 55 -3.05 -16.61 11.82
CA PHE A 55 -1.81 -15.86 11.63
C PHE A 55 -1.64 -14.82 12.74
N PRO A 56 -0.48 -14.80 13.44
CA PRO A 56 -0.28 -13.90 14.56
C PRO A 56 -0.30 -12.44 14.12
N ILE A 57 -1.21 -11.66 14.70
CA ILE A 57 -1.36 -10.21 14.45
C ILE A 57 -0.04 -9.45 14.68
N GLY A 58 0.79 -9.91 15.62
CA GLY A 58 2.10 -9.32 15.88
C GLY A 58 3.03 -9.34 14.66
N VAL A 59 3.01 -10.43 13.88
CA VAL A 59 3.84 -10.54 12.66
C VAL A 59 3.30 -9.61 11.57
N LEU A 60 1.98 -9.50 11.45
CA LEU A 60 1.34 -8.59 10.50
C LEU A 60 1.69 -7.12 10.80
N GLY A 61 1.75 -6.76 12.08
CA GLY A 61 2.18 -5.43 12.53
C GLY A 61 3.64 -5.12 12.17
N VAL A 62 4.56 -6.08 12.32
CA VAL A 62 5.98 -5.89 11.94
C VAL A 62 6.12 -5.67 10.43
N PHE A 63 5.40 -6.43 9.60
CA PHE A 63 5.39 -6.21 8.16
C PHE A 63 4.85 -4.83 7.79
N LEU A 64 3.79 -4.36 8.47
CA LEU A 64 3.23 -3.04 8.25
C LEU A 64 4.17 -1.91 8.68
N LEU A 65 4.92 -2.09 9.77
CA LEU A 65 5.96 -1.14 10.19
C LEU A 65 7.10 -1.07 9.18
N PHE A 66 7.58 -2.22 8.70
CA PHE A 66 8.65 -2.26 7.69
C PHE A 66 8.23 -1.57 6.39
N ALA A 67 7.02 -1.87 5.91
CA ALA A 67 6.34 -1.19 4.82
C ALA A 67 6.31 0.34 5.01
N GLY A 68 5.80 0.79 6.15
CA GLY A 68 5.73 2.21 6.50
C GLY A 68 7.09 2.90 6.55
N ILE A 69 8.14 2.24 7.04
CA ILE A 69 9.51 2.77 7.08
C ILE A 69 10.08 2.88 5.67
N GLU A 70 9.87 1.88 4.81
CA GLU A 70 10.33 1.91 3.41
C GLU A 70 9.69 3.07 2.62
N LEU A 71 8.38 3.27 2.80
CA LEU A 71 7.67 4.43 2.25
C LEU A 71 8.15 5.77 2.83
N ALA A 72 8.45 5.82 4.13
CA ALA A 72 8.96 7.03 4.77
C ALA A 72 10.36 7.40 4.29
N MET A 73 11.22 6.42 3.99
CA MET A 73 12.55 6.66 3.42
C MET A 73 12.47 7.26 2.00
N CYS A 74 11.50 6.85 1.18
CA CYS A 74 11.25 7.47 -0.13
C CYS A 74 10.90 8.96 -0.03
N SER A 75 10.26 9.40 1.06
CA SER A 75 9.97 10.83 1.30
C SER A 75 11.24 11.68 1.53
N ARG A 76 12.33 11.05 1.99
CA ARG A 76 13.63 11.72 2.21
C ARG A 76 14.44 11.88 0.93
N ASP A 77 14.19 11.06 -0.09
CA ASP A 77 14.90 11.07 -1.37
C ASP A 77 14.27 12.03 -2.40
N MET A 78 13.39 12.92 -1.95
CA MET A 78 12.79 13.92 -2.82
C MET A 78 13.76 15.08 -3.04
N ASN A 79 13.98 15.42 -4.31
CA ASN A 79 14.97 16.42 -4.75
C ASN A 79 14.64 17.86 -4.29
N SER A 80 13.43 18.08 -3.78
CA SER A 80 12.91 19.36 -3.32
C SER A 80 12.56 19.30 -1.83
N LYS A 81 13.06 20.29 -1.07
CA LYS A 81 12.73 20.46 0.35
C LYS A 81 11.25 20.76 0.59
N GLU A 82 10.58 21.39 -0.38
CA GLU A 82 9.17 21.75 -0.29
C GLU A 82 8.29 20.50 -0.43
N GLU A 83 8.62 19.63 -1.39
CA GLU A 83 7.94 18.36 -1.63
C GLU A 83 8.05 17.41 -0.42
N SER A 84 9.24 17.32 0.19
CA SER A 84 9.47 16.45 1.37
C SER A 84 8.68 16.92 2.59
N ILE A 85 8.56 18.24 2.80
CA ILE A 85 7.75 18.83 3.87
C ILE A 85 6.26 18.55 3.63
N VAL A 86 5.76 18.69 2.40
CA VAL A 86 4.35 18.41 2.05
C VAL A 86 3.99 16.95 2.34
N MET A 87 4.84 15.99 1.97
CA MET A 87 4.62 14.57 2.25
C MET A 87 4.60 14.27 3.76
N LEU A 88 5.47 14.89 4.54
CA LEU A 88 5.50 14.72 5.99
C LEU A 88 4.25 15.30 6.67
N ILE A 89 3.82 16.50 6.26
CA ILE A 89 2.60 17.15 6.76
C ILE A 89 1.36 16.30 6.42
N CYS A 90 1.28 15.79 5.19
CA CYS A 90 0.16 14.92 4.77
C CYS A 90 0.09 13.63 5.59
N MET A 91 1.24 13.00 5.88
CA MET A 91 1.31 11.78 6.70
C MET A 91 0.89 12.06 8.15
N LEU A 92 1.40 13.16 8.73
CA LEU A 92 1.00 13.59 10.08
C LEU A 92 -0.50 13.87 10.16
N PHE A 93 -1.05 14.57 9.17
CA PHE A 93 -2.48 14.87 9.11
C PHE A 93 -3.31 13.59 8.96
N HIS A 94 -2.85 12.61 8.17
CA HIS A 94 -3.46 11.27 8.08
C HIS A 94 -3.49 10.51 9.40
N LEU A 95 -2.47 10.67 10.24
CA LEU A 95 -2.41 10.02 11.55
C LEU A 95 -3.39 10.67 12.55
N LEU A 96 -3.53 12.00 12.49
CA LEU A 96 -4.36 12.78 13.41
C LEU A 96 -5.84 12.82 13.00
N ALA A 97 -6.12 12.96 11.71
CA ALA A 97 -7.45 13.00 11.16
C ALA A 97 -7.82 11.61 10.63
N GLN A 98 -8.63 10.88 11.40
CA GLN A 98 -9.21 9.57 11.04
C GLN A 98 -10.14 9.61 9.79
N VAL A 99 -10.14 10.73 9.04
CA VAL A 99 -11.00 10.99 7.88
C VAL A 99 -10.14 11.04 6.62
N GLN A 100 -9.94 9.88 6.00
CA GLN A 100 -9.06 9.73 4.81
C GLN A 100 -9.44 10.67 3.64
N HIS A 101 -10.71 11.05 3.51
CA HIS A 101 -11.20 11.93 2.44
C HIS A 101 -10.69 13.37 2.56
N LEU A 102 -10.60 13.90 3.78
CA LEU A 102 -10.14 15.28 4.00
C LEU A 102 -8.64 15.38 3.72
N ASN A 103 -7.88 14.36 4.11
CA ASN A 103 -6.43 14.30 3.92
C ASN A 103 -6.04 14.26 2.44
N PHE A 104 -6.77 13.49 1.61
CA PHE A 104 -6.55 13.45 0.17
C PHE A 104 -6.84 14.81 -0.50
N PHE A 105 -7.91 15.49 -0.08
CA PHE A 105 -8.28 16.79 -0.64
C PHE A 105 -7.26 17.89 -0.29
N VAL A 106 -6.77 17.91 0.95
CA VAL A 106 -5.71 18.84 1.38
C VAL A 106 -4.42 18.59 0.62
N ALA A 107 -4.00 17.32 0.47
CA ALA A 107 -2.81 16.97 -0.31
C ALA A 107 -2.91 17.44 -1.78
N LEU A 108 -4.07 17.26 -2.40
CA LEU A 108 -4.33 17.70 -3.78
C LEU A 108 -4.32 19.23 -3.91
N LEU A 109 -4.88 19.95 -2.94
CA LEU A 109 -4.86 21.42 -2.92
C LEU A 109 -3.44 21.96 -2.82
N TYR A 110 -2.60 21.35 -1.97
CA TYR A 110 -1.19 21.73 -1.82
C TYR A 110 -0.37 21.47 -3.08
N ILE A 111 -0.54 20.31 -3.73
CA ILE A 111 0.12 19.98 -5.00
C ILE A 111 -0.34 20.89 -6.15
N CYS A 112 -1.60 21.37 -6.12
CA CYS A 112 -2.14 22.24 -7.17
C CYS A 112 -1.74 23.72 -7.02
N PHE A 113 -1.18 24.12 -5.87
CA PHE A 113 -0.78 25.50 -5.58
C PHE A 113 0.75 25.72 -5.62
N LEU A 114 1.53 24.63 -5.69
CA LEU A 114 2.96 24.64 -6.01
C LEU A 114 3.17 24.50 -7.52
#